data_AF-A0A819J8P8-F1
#
_entry.id   AF-A0A819J8P8-F1
#
_cell.length_a   1.000
_cell.length_b   1.000
_cell.length_c   1.000
_cell.angle_alpha   90.00
_cell.angle_beta   90.00
_cell.angle_gamma   90.00
#
_symmetry.space_group_name_H-M   'P 1'
#
loop_
_entity.id
_entity.type
_entity.pdbx_description
1 polymer ?
#
loop_
_entity_poly.entity_id
_entity_poly.type
_entity_poly.pdbx_seq_one_letter_code
_entity_poly.pdbx_strand_id
1 'polypeptide(L)'
;MNYLYLNPLSQQPITSSFVFNKRNEKIDWRRIAAVDVERITRELDFQVLQDNIQHIALCNIDMEIDTRAMDPNFAKLFKIAQLIIEYLLVCQDQIANQLVDYEQIKGKSLHDQDESRREIEKLRNDLNTTKKESKKRKKIIEEQQKMLMSQRPPHHTCPVCAHSFLTIDYLQAHIHRRHPEYGSGREHDIDSEKEIQRVKDELRSKETELQLIKVQK
;
A
#
# COMPACT_ATOMS: atom_id res chain seq x y z
N MET A 1 -20.39 -10.49 -0.39
CA MET A 1 -19.29 -11.48 -0.34
C MET A 1 -19.91 -12.87 -0.41
N ASN A 2 -20.34 -13.28 -1.60
CA ASN A 2 -20.90 -14.61 -1.84
C ASN A 2 -19.76 -15.57 -2.15
N TYR A 3 -19.31 -16.33 -1.14
CA TYR A 3 -18.39 -17.45 -1.29
C TYR A 3 -19.16 -18.77 -1.29
N LEU A 4 -20.12 -18.90 -2.20
CA LEU A 4 -20.82 -20.15 -2.47
C LEU A 4 -20.84 -20.32 -3.98
N TYR A 5 -20.46 -21.51 -4.44
CA TYR A 5 -20.20 -21.92 -5.84
C TYR A 5 -18.77 -21.71 -6.36
N LEU A 6 -17.79 -22.27 -5.65
CA LEU A 6 -16.68 -22.93 -6.34
C LEU A 6 -16.81 -24.43 -6.06
N ASN A 7 -17.67 -25.07 -6.83
CA ASN A 7 -17.64 -26.50 -7.04
C ASN A 7 -16.43 -26.77 -7.95
N PRO A 8 -15.35 -27.43 -7.51
CA PRO A 8 -14.19 -27.67 -8.36
C PRO A 8 -14.39 -28.85 -9.32
N LEU A 9 -15.58 -29.44 -9.38
CA LEU A 9 -15.99 -30.28 -10.50
C LEU A 9 -16.51 -29.40 -11.66
N SER A 10 -15.79 -28.32 -11.97
CA SER A 10 -16.02 -27.62 -13.22
C SER A 10 -15.76 -28.65 -14.32
N GLN A 11 -16.86 -29.10 -14.92
CA GLN A 11 -16.97 -29.77 -16.20
C GLN A 11 -16.38 -28.82 -17.26
N GLN A 12 -15.08 -28.55 -17.20
CA GLN A 12 -14.32 -28.11 -18.35
C GLN A 12 -14.33 -29.32 -19.26
N PRO A 13 -15.05 -29.28 -20.39
CA PRO A 13 -15.07 -30.40 -21.28
C PRO A 13 -13.63 -30.58 -21.75
N ILE A 14 -13.11 -31.82 -21.70
CA ILE A 14 -11.76 -32.23 -22.17
C ILE A 14 -11.61 -31.97 -23.70
N THR A 15 -12.55 -31.25 -24.31
CA THR A 15 -12.92 -31.27 -25.71
C THR A 15 -12.15 -30.29 -26.57
N SER A 16 -11.27 -29.45 -26.03
CA SER A 16 -10.54 -28.52 -26.91
C SER A 16 -9.48 -29.24 -27.76
N SER A 17 -9.02 -30.44 -27.37
CA SER A 17 -8.02 -31.19 -28.15
C SER A 17 -7.92 -32.70 -27.84
N PHE A 18 -8.73 -33.26 -26.93
CA PHE A 18 -8.59 -34.68 -26.59
C PHE A 18 -9.04 -35.60 -27.73
N VAL A 19 -8.14 -36.51 -28.09
CA VAL A 19 -8.38 -37.58 -29.06
C VAL A 19 -7.89 -38.88 -28.44
N PHE A 20 -8.75 -39.89 -28.42
CA PHE A 20 -8.35 -41.23 -27.98
C PHE A 20 -7.20 -41.76 -28.85
N ASN A 21 -6.23 -42.37 -28.20
CA ASN A 21 -5.07 -42.95 -28.84
C ASN A 21 -5.45 -44.15 -29.70
N LYS A 22 -4.66 -44.38 -30.76
CA LYS A 22 -4.78 -45.59 -31.57
C LYS A 22 -4.27 -46.79 -30.77
N ARG A 23 -5.09 -47.83 -30.70
CA ARG A 23 -4.77 -49.10 -30.03
C ARG A 23 -4.01 -50.01 -30.97
N ASN A 24 -2.69 -49.97 -30.88
CA ASN A 24 -1.79 -50.74 -31.75
C ASN A 24 -0.87 -51.70 -30.98
N GLU A 25 -0.92 -51.68 -29.65
CA GLU A 25 -0.01 -52.47 -28.82
C GLU A 25 -0.50 -53.92 -28.70
N LYS A 26 0.43 -54.87 -28.65
CA LYS A 26 0.11 -56.28 -28.38
C LYS A 26 -0.06 -56.50 -26.88
N ILE A 27 -0.87 -57.50 -26.52
CA ILE A 27 -1.04 -57.89 -25.13
C ILE A 27 0.16 -58.73 -24.68
N ASP A 28 0.81 -58.32 -23.60
CA ASP A 28 1.79 -59.17 -22.92
C ASP A 28 1.07 -60.15 -21.99
N TRP A 29 0.70 -61.30 -22.54
CA TRP A 29 0.00 -62.36 -21.81
C TRP A 29 0.80 -62.90 -20.61
N ARG A 30 2.14 -62.87 -20.65
CA ARG A 30 2.97 -63.31 -19.52
C ARG A 30 2.84 -62.33 -18.36
N ARG A 31 2.86 -61.04 -18.66
CA ARG A 31 2.65 -59.99 -17.67
C ARG A 31 1.27 -60.08 -17.04
N ILE A 32 0.22 -60.24 -17.84
CA ILE A 32 -1.15 -60.41 -17.33
C ILE A 32 -1.27 -61.66 -16.46
N ALA A 33 -0.68 -62.79 -16.88
CA ALA A 33 -0.72 -64.02 -16.10
C ALA A 33 0.03 -63.94 -14.75
N ALA A 34 1.00 -63.03 -14.63
CA ALA A 34 1.72 -62.80 -13.38
C ALA A 34 0.96 -61.92 -12.38
N VAL A 35 -0.16 -61.30 -12.80
CA VAL A 35 -0.98 -60.44 -11.94
C VAL A 35 -1.89 -61.30 -11.06
N ASP A 36 -1.67 -61.24 -9.75
CA ASP A 36 -2.53 -61.85 -8.73
C ASP A 36 -3.67 -60.88 -8.35
N VAL A 37 -4.87 -61.14 -8.88
CA VAL A 37 -6.04 -60.26 -8.74
C VAL A 37 -6.60 -60.31 -7.32
N GLU A 38 -6.60 -61.48 -6.69
CA GLU A 38 -7.06 -61.68 -5.31
C GLU A 38 -6.17 -60.91 -4.33
N ARG A 39 -4.86 -60.93 -4.54
CA ARG A 39 -3.90 -60.14 -3.76
C ARG A 39 -4.13 -58.65 -3.93
N ILE A 40 -4.26 -58.15 -5.17
CA ILE A 40 -4.54 -56.71 -5.41
C ILE A 40 -5.80 -56.29 -4.67
N THR A 41 -6.86 -57.08 -4.73
CA THR A 41 -8.14 -56.75 -4.10
C THR A 41 -8.03 -56.71 -2.58
N ARG A 42 -7.31 -57.66 -1.97
CA ARG A 42 -7.14 -57.74 -0.52
C ARG A 42 -6.18 -56.70 0.04
N GLU A 43 -5.09 -56.44 -0.67
CA GLU A 43 -3.97 -55.61 -0.20
C GLU A 43 -4.00 -54.19 -0.76
N LEU A 44 -4.94 -53.90 -1.68
CA LEU A 44 -5.03 -52.63 -2.38
C LEU A 44 -3.69 -52.26 -3.06
N ASP A 45 -3.05 -53.24 -3.69
CA ASP A 45 -1.77 -53.08 -4.38
C ASP A 45 -1.97 -52.30 -5.69
N PHE A 46 -2.17 -50.99 -5.56
CA PHE A 46 -2.39 -50.08 -6.68
C PHE A 46 -1.16 -49.94 -7.58
N GLN A 47 0.03 -50.30 -7.09
CA GLN A 47 1.24 -50.23 -7.89
C GLN A 47 1.17 -51.22 -9.06
N VAL A 48 0.74 -52.46 -8.79
CA VAL A 48 0.56 -53.46 -9.85
C VAL A 48 -0.49 -53.00 -10.87
N LEU A 49 -1.58 -52.35 -10.43
CA LEU A 49 -2.57 -51.78 -11.36
C LEU A 49 -1.98 -50.65 -12.19
N GLN A 50 -1.25 -49.72 -11.56
CA GLN A 50 -0.62 -48.59 -12.22
C GLN A 50 0.40 -49.03 -13.27
N ASP A 51 1.17 -50.07 -12.97
CA ASP A 51 2.17 -50.62 -13.88
C ASP A 51 1.49 -51.25 -15.12
N ASN A 52 0.26 -51.75 -15.01
CA ASN A 52 -0.44 -52.43 -16.10
C ASN A 52 -1.45 -51.53 -16.84
N ILE A 53 -1.82 -50.37 -16.29
CA ILE A 53 -2.91 -49.53 -16.78
C ILE A 53 -2.71 -49.09 -18.24
N GLN A 54 -1.49 -48.69 -18.60
CA GLN A 54 -1.17 -48.19 -19.94
C GLN A 54 -1.27 -49.31 -20.98
N HIS A 55 -0.70 -50.47 -20.66
CA HIS A 55 -0.73 -51.66 -21.51
C HIS A 55 -2.17 -52.13 -21.76
N ILE A 56 -3.01 -52.13 -20.72
CA ILE A 56 -4.42 -52.54 -20.86
C ILE A 56 -5.21 -51.50 -21.65
N ALA A 57 -5.01 -50.20 -21.40
CA ALA A 57 -5.76 -49.14 -22.07
C ALA A 57 -5.47 -49.03 -23.58
N LEU A 58 -4.23 -49.34 -24.00
CA LEU A 58 -3.73 -49.11 -25.36
C LEU A 58 -3.59 -50.37 -26.22
N CYS A 59 -3.81 -51.56 -25.67
CA CYS A 59 -3.69 -52.79 -26.45
C CYS A 59 -4.80 -52.97 -27.49
N ASN A 60 -4.45 -53.63 -28.59
CA ASN A 60 -5.38 -53.99 -29.65
C ASN A 60 -6.03 -55.34 -29.38
N ILE A 61 -7.18 -55.31 -28.72
CA ILE A 61 -7.95 -56.50 -28.39
C ILE A 61 -8.48 -57.25 -29.63
N ASP A 62 -8.66 -56.57 -30.77
CA ASP A 62 -9.12 -57.21 -32.01
C ASP A 62 -8.06 -58.12 -32.64
N MET A 63 -6.78 -57.90 -32.34
CA MET A 63 -5.69 -58.74 -32.85
C MET A 63 -5.48 -60.03 -32.05
N GLU A 64 -6.08 -60.12 -30.87
CA GLU A 64 -5.80 -61.17 -29.88
C GLU A 64 -7.00 -62.11 -29.66
N ILE A 65 -8.21 -61.68 -30.01
CA ILE A 65 -9.43 -62.48 -29.88
C ILE A 65 -9.70 -63.28 -31.16
N ASP A 66 -9.92 -64.58 -31.02
CA ASP A 66 -10.63 -65.36 -32.04
C ASP A 66 -12.14 -65.07 -31.97
N THR A 67 -12.64 -64.33 -32.96
CA THR A 67 -14.06 -63.94 -33.08
C THR A 67 -15.00 -65.13 -33.25
N ARG A 68 -14.47 -66.33 -33.53
CA ARG A 68 -15.26 -67.57 -33.60
C ARG A 68 -15.42 -68.24 -32.24
N ALA A 69 -14.54 -67.92 -31.28
CA ALA A 69 -14.49 -68.57 -29.97
C ALA A 69 -15.08 -67.71 -28.84
N MET A 70 -15.33 -66.41 -29.08
CA MET A 70 -15.81 -65.49 -28.04
C MET A 70 -16.96 -64.60 -28.52
N ASP A 71 -17.90 -64.30 -27.62
CA ASP A 71 -18.98 -63.34 -27.89
C ASP A 71 -18.40 -61.95 -28.22
N PRO A 72 -18.74 -61.35 -29.38
CA PRO A 72 -18.33 -60.00 -29.76
C PRO A 72 -18.62 -58.92 -28.70
N ASN A 73 -19.60 -59.13 -27.82
CA ASN A 73 -19.94 -58.21 -26.74
C ASN A 73 -18.84 -58.10 -25.67
N PHE A 74 -18.04 -59.15 -25.43
CA PHE A 74 -16.89 -59.05 -24.52
C PHE A 74 -15.80 -58.14 -25.08
N ALA A 75 -15.53 -58.23 -26.39
CA ALA A 75 -14.60 -57.32 -27.06
C ALA A 75 -15.07 -55.87 -26.97
N LYS A 76 -16.38 -55.63 -27.16
CA LYS A 76 -16.98 -54.29 -26.98
C LYS A 76 -16.87 -53.80 -25.54
N LEU A 77 -17.19 -54.64 -24.56
CA LEU A 77 -17.09 -54.31 -23.15
C LEU A 77 -15.66 -53.92 -22.77
N PHE A 78 -14.67 -54.69 -23.23
CA PHE A 78 -13.26 -54.40 -23.00
C PHE A 78 -12.85 -53.07 -23.64
N LYS A 79 -13.24 -52.80 -24.90
CA LYS A 79 -12.99 -51.51 -25.55
C LYS A 79 -13.62 -50.34 -24.81
N ILE A 80 -14.84 -50.49 -24.28
CA ILE A 80 -15.48 -49.47 -23.45
C ILE A 80 -14.66 -49.25 -22.17
N ALA A 81 -14.23 -50.32 -21.49
CA ALA A 81 -13.37 -50.21 -20.32
C ALA A 81 -12.05 -49.49 -20.64
N GLN A 82 -11.41 -49.79 -21.77
CA GLN A 82 -10.20 -49.10 -22.23
C GLN A 82 -10.43 -47.60 -22.44
N LEU A 83 -11.54 -47.21 -23.06
CA LEU A 83 -11.90 -45.80 -23.27
C LEU A 83 -12.17 -45.09 -21.94
N ILE A 84 -12.83 -45.76 -21.00
CA ILE A 84 -13.06 -45.23 -19.65
C ILE A 84 -11.73 -45.02 -18.93
N ILE A 85 -10.83 -46.01 -18.95
CA ILE A 85 -9.50 -45.91 -18.33
C ILE A 85 -8.72 -44.73 -18.93
N GLU A 86 -8.69 -44.61 -20.26
CA GLU A 86 -7.98 -43.54 -20.95
C GLU A 86 -8.56 -42.16 -20.60
N TYR A 87 -9.89 -42.03 -20.55
CA TYR A 87 -10.57 -40.82 -20.09
C TYR A 87 -10.20 -40.46 -18.63
N LEU A 88 -10.21 -41.44 -17.74
CA LEU A 88 -9.87 -41.24 -16.33
C LEU A 88 -8.41 -40.83 -16.13
N LEU A 89 -7.48 -41.40 -16.90
CA LEU A 89 -6.07 -40.99 -16.90
C LEU A 89 -5.90 -39.53 -17.32
N VAL A 90 -6.64 -39.08 -18.34
CA VAL A 90 -6.62 -37.68 -18.75
C VAL A 90 -7.22 -36.77 -17.68
N CYS A 91 -8.34 -37.16 -17.07
CA CYS A 91 -8.89 -36.42 -15.94
C CYS A 91 -7.89 -36.29 -14.79
N GLN A 92 -7.17 -37.37 -14.47
CA GLN A 92 -6.16 -37.39 -13.42
C GLN A 92 -5.03 -36.40 -13.71
N ASP A 93 -4.49 -36.42 -14.92
CA ASP A 93 -3.44 -35.49 -15.35
C ASP A 93 -3.91 -34.04 -15.32
N GLN A 94 -5.12 -33.77 -15.83
CA GLN A 94 -5.72 -32.45 -15.78
C GLN A 94 -5.90 -31.93 -14.35
N ILE A 95 -6.41 -32.75 -13.44
CA ILE A 95 -6.57 -32.38 -12.04
C ILE A 95 -5.19 -32.12 -11.41
N ALA A 96 -4.20 -32.96 -11.68
CA ALA A 96 -2.85 -32.77 -11.17
C ALA A 96 -2.24 -31.44 -11.65
N ASN A 97 -2.38 -31.13 -12.94
CA ASN A 97 -1.90 -29.86 -13.51
C ASN A 97 -2.65 -28.65 -12.92
N GLN A 98 -3.98 -28.73 -12.77
CA GLN A 98 -4.76 -27.69 -12.12
C GLN A 98 -4.33 -27.47 -10.67
N LEU A 99 -4.04 -28.53 -9.92
CA LEU A 99 -3.54 -28.41 -8.55
C LEU A 99 -2.22 -27.64 -8.49
N VAL A 100 -1.28 -27.95 -9.38
CA VAL A 100 0.00 -27.22 -9.49
C VAL A 100 -0.23 -25.73 -9.79
N ASP A 101 -1.12 -25.42 -10.74
CA ASP A 101 -1.46 -24.03 -11.08
C ASP A 101 -2.09 -23.29 -9.89
N TYR A 102 -3.04 -23.93 -9.19
CA TYR A 102 -3.66 -23.37 -8.00
C TYR A 102 -2.66 -23.13 -6.87
N GLU A 103 -1.74 -24.06 -6.63
CA GLU A 103 -0.66 -23.91 -5.64
C GLU A 103 0.25 -22.74 -6.00
N GLN A 104 0.60 -22.57 -7.28
CA GLN A 104 1.41 -21.45 -7.75
C GLN A 104 0.70 -20.10 -7.56
N ILE A 105 -0.58 -20.01 -7.94
CA ILE A 105 -1.38 -18.78 -7.77
C ILE A 105 -1.52 -18.44 -6.30
N LYS A 106 -1.79 -19.44 -5.45
CA LYS A 106 -1.86 -19.27 -3.99
C LYS A 106 -0.53 -18.76 -3.44
N GLY A 107 0.60 -19.33 -3.88
CA GLY A 107 1.93 -18.88 -3.48
C GLY A 107 2.19 -17.41 -3.80
N LYS A 108 1.87 -16.98 -5.03
CA LYS A 108 1.97 -15.58 -5.45
C LYS A 108 1.07 -14.65 -4.62
N SER A 109 -0.20 -15.04 -4.42
CA SER A 109 -1.13 -14.24 -3.63
C SER A 109 -0.70 -14.06 -2.17
N LEU A 110 -0.12 -15.10 -1.56
CA LEU A 110 0.44 -15.00 -0.21
C LEU A 110 1.64 -14.06 -0.15
N HIS A 111 2.50 -14.09 -1.17
CA HIS A 111 3.64 -13.19 -1.29
C HIS A 111 3.17 -11.72 -1.42
N ASP A 112 2.27 -11.44 -2.35
CA ASP A 112 1.72 -10.09 -2.57
C ASP A 112 1.01 -9.55 -1.32
N GLN A 113 0.33 -10.43 -0.58
CA GLN A 113 -0.32 -10.09 0.68
C GLN A 113 0.71 -9.71 1.77
N ASP A 114 1.84 -10.42 1.84
CA ASP A 114 2.91 -10.11 2.78
C ASP A 114 3.60 -8.78 2.43
N GLU A 115 3.89 -8.54 1.14
CA GLU A 115 4.45 -7.26 0.67
C GLU A 115 3.52 -6.09 1.00
N SER A 116 2.23 -6.22 0.67
CA SER A 116 1.21 -5.21 0.98
C SER A 116 1.11 -4.94 2.48
N ARG A 117 1.22 -6.00 3.31
CA ARG A 117 1.20 -5.88 4.77
C ARG A 117 2.41 -5.09 5.27
N ARG A 118 3.61 -5.36 4.74
CA ARG A 118 4.84 -4.63 5.10
C ARG A 118 4.74 -3.16 4.71
N GLU A 119 4.18 -2.86 3.53
CA GLU A 119 4.01 -1.49 3.08
C GLU A 119 2.99 -0.71 3.93
N ILE A 120 1.87 -1.33 4.29
CA ILE A 120 0.89 -0.74 5.23
C ILE A 120 1.55 -0.41 6.57
N GLU A 121 2.39 -1.31 7.10
CA GLU A 121 3.08 -1.08 8.37
C GLU A 121 4.10 0.07 8.27
N LYS A 122 4.84 0.15 7.17
CA LYS A 122 5.74 1.27 6.89
C LYS A 122 4.97 2.60 6.83
N LEU A 123 3.89 2.66 6.05
CA LEU A 123 3.06 3.86 5.92
C LEU A 123 2.44 4.28 7.27
N ARG A 124 2.03 3.33 8.12
CA ARG A 124 1.56 3.62 9.48
C ARG A 124 2.64 4.27 10.35
N ASN A 125 3.86 3.76 10.28
CA ASN A 125 4.98 4.31 11.03
C ASN A 125 5.35 5.72 10.56
N ASP A 126 5.41 5.94 9.25
CA ASP A 126 5.68 7.27 8.66
C ASP A 126 4.59 8.29 9.03
N LEU A 127 3.33 7.86 8.98
CA LEU A 127 2.18 8.68 9.38
C LEU A 127 2.25 9.05 10.87
N ASN A 128 2.62 8.11 11.74
CA ASN A 128 2.78 8.38 13.17
C ASN A 128 3.93 9.36 13.45
N THR A 129 5.06 9.20 12.77
CA THR A 129 6.20 10.11 12.86
C THR A 129 5.83 11.51 12.38
N THR A 130 5.21 11.62 11.21
CA THR A 130 4.74 12.89 10.64
C THR A 130 3.72 13.58 11.55
N LYS A 131 2.79 12.83 12.15
CA LYS A 131 1.84 13.37 13.14
C LYS A 131 2.54 13.94 14.38
N LYS A 132 3.58 13.26 14.88
CA LYS A 132 4.36 13.74 16.04
C LYS A 132 5.12 15.02 15.68
N GLU A 133 5.76 15.06 14.53
CA GLU A 133 6.46 16.25 14.05
C GLU A 133 5.51 17.44 13.84
N SER A 134 4.36 17.20 13.21
CA SER A 134 3.34 18.23 12.99
C SER A 134 2.85 18.81 14.32
N LYS A 135 2.57 17.96 15.32
CA LYS A 135 2.22 18.42 16.68
C LYS A 135 3.35 19.24 17.31
N LYS A 136 4.61 18.83 17.16
CA LYS A 136 5.78 19.56 17.68
C LYS A 136 5.92 20.94 17.02
N ARG A 137 5.84 21.01 15.69
CA ARG A 137 5.89 22.26 14.92
C ARG A 137 4.75 23.20 15.30
N LYS A 138 3.52 22.68 15.45
CA LYS A 138 2.36 23.45 15.89
C LYS A 138 2.59 24.12 17.25
N LYS A 139 3.13 23.37 18.24
CA LYS A 139 3.48 23.94 19.56
C LYS A 139 4.51 25.05 19.47
N ILE A 140 5.56 24.86 18.67
CA ILE A 140 6.61 25.89 18.47
C ILE A 140 6.01 27.15 17.86
N ILE A 141 5.15 27.03 16.85
CA ILE A 141 4.48 28.17 16.21
C ILE A 141 3.58 28.90 17.21
N GLU A 142 2.79 28.17 18.01
CA GLU A 142 1.93 28.76 19.05
C GLU A 142 2.74 29.53 20.09
N GLU A 143 3.90 29.01 20.50
CA GLU A 143 4.81 29.66 21.45
C GLU A 143 5.47 30.91 20.85
N GLN A 144 5.96 30.83 19.61
CA GLN A 144 6.50 31.98 18.87
C GLN A 144 5.45 33.07 18.67
N GLN A 145 4.22 32.70 18.32
CA GLN A 145 3.11 33.66 18.18
C GLN A 145 2.82 34.37 19.51
N LYS A 146 2.79 33.65 20.63
CA LYS A 146 2.61 34.25 21.97
C LYS A 146 3.74 35.23 22.29
N MET A 147 4.99 34.86 22.03
CA MET A 147 6.15 35.74 22.24
C MET A 147 6.03 37.01 21.40
N LEU A 148 5.70 36.88 20.10
CA LEU A 148 5.48 38.03 19.23
C LEU A 148 4.33 38.93 19.70
N MET A 149 3.22 38.36 20.20
CA MET A 149 2.12 39.16 20.76
C MET A 149 2.54 39.90 22.04
N SER A 150 3.37 39.29 22.89
CA SER A 150 3.89 39.94 24.10
C SER A 150 4.90 41.06 23.82
N GLN A 151 5.57 41.00 22.66
CA GLN A 151 6.51 42.03 22.19
C GLN A 151 5.84 43.09 21.32
N ARG A 152 4.56 42.93 20.96
CA ARG A 152 3.85 43.98 20.20
C ARG A 152 3.73 45.22 21.08
N PRO A 153 4.18 46.40 20.59
CA PRO A 153 3.88 47.64 21.29
C PRO A 153 2.36 47.80 21.41
N PRO A 154 1.87 48.43 22.50
CA PRO A 154 0.45 48.69 22.67
C PRO A 154 -0.11 49.37 21.42
N HIS A 155 -1.26 48.90 20.95
CA HIS A 155 -1.94 49.50 19.80
C HIS A 155 -2.08 51.01 20.00
N HIS A 156 -1.69 51.78 19.00
CA HIS A 156 -1.78 53.23 19.07
C HIS A 156 -3.21 53.63 18.70
N THR A 157 -4.00 54.06 19.69
CA THR A 157 -5.40 54.44 19.49
C THR A 157 -5.53 55.93 19.22
N CYS A 158 -6.34 56.28 18.22
CA CYS A 158 -6.70 57.69 17.99
C CYS A 158 -7.55 58.22 19.16
N PRO A 159 -7.18 59.35 19.79
CA PRO A 159 -7.92 59.90 20.92
C PRO A 159 -9.30 60.46 20.52
N VAL A 160 -9.52 60.71 19.23
CA VAL A 160 -10.75 61.33 18.72
C VAL A 160 -11.79 60.28 18.31
N CYS A 161 -11.38 59.21 17.62
CA CYS A 161 -12.30 58.20 17.08
C CYS A 161 -12.04 56.77 17.57
N ALA A 162 -11.08 56.57 18.49
CA ALA A 162 -10.70 55.29 19.07
C ALA A 162 -10.22 54.21 18.07
N HIS A 163 -9.97 54.55 16.80
CA HIS A 163 -9.43 53.62 15.83
C HIS A 163 -8.00 53.23 16.22
N SER A 164 -7.68 51.93 16.15
CA SER A 164 -6.38 51.37 16.54
C SER A 164 -5.44 51.23 15.35
N PHE A 165 -4.16 51.57 15.55
CA PHE A 165 -3.12 51.50 14.52
C PHE A 165 -1.95 50.65 15.00
N LEU A 166 -1.28 50.00 14.04
CA LEU A 166 -0.18 49.06 14.30
C LEU A 166 1.15 49.76 14.62
N THR A 167 1.33 51.00 14.13
CA THR A 167 2.52 51.84 14.39
C THR A 167 2.09 53.29 14.61
N ILE A 168 2.94 54.08 15.26
CA ILE A 168 2.74 55.52 15.49
C ILE A 168 2.59 56.27 14.16
N ASP A 169 3.38 55.94 13.14
CA ASP A 169 3.33 56.62 11.84
C ASP A 169 1.97 56.53 11.16
N TYR A 170 1.32 55.34 11.24
CA TYR A 170 -0.02 55.16 10.71
C TYR A 170 -1.07 55.92 11.52
N LEU A 171 -0.93 55.99 12.85
CA LEU A 171 -1.78 56.83 13.69
C LEU A 171 -1.65 58.30 13.31
N GLN A 172 -0.42 58.81 13.17
CA GLN A 172 -0.15 60.20 12.83
C GLN A 172 -0.70 60.56 11.44
N ALA A 173 -0.49 59.71 10.44
CA ALA A 173 -1.07 59.90 9.12
C ALA A 173 -2.61 59.88 9.14
N HIS A 174 -3.23 59.05 9.99
CA HIS A 174 -4.67 59.04 10.18
C HIS A 174 -5.18 60.34 10.82
N ILE A 175 -4.57 60.79 11.93
CA ILE A 175 -4.92 62.05 12.60
C ILE A 175 -4.80 63.19 11.60
N HIS A 176 -3.70 63.28 10.86
CA HIS A 176 -3.48 64.36 9.90
C HIS A 176 -4.53 64.41 8.77
N ARG A 177 -5.05 63.26 8.33
CA ARG A 177 -6.03 63.19 7.23
C ARG A 177 -7.48 63.32 7.68
N ARG A 178 -7.82 62.85 8.88
CA ARG A 178 -9.20 62.70 9.36
C ARG A 178 -9.54 63.57 10.56
N HIS A 179 -8.54 63.99 11.31
CA HIS A 179 -8.64 64.89 12.46
C HIS A 179 -7.59 66.01 12.36
N PRO A 180 -7.59 66.78 11.25
CA PRO A 180 -6.58 67.82 11.02
C PRO A 180 -6.56 68.88 12.13
N GLU A 181 -7.70 69.13 12.79
CA GLU A 181 -7.78 69.99 13.99
C GLU A 181 -7.04 69.45 15.22
N TYR A 182 -6.78 68.14 15.29
CA TYR A 182 -6.09 67.46 16.40
C TYR A 182 -4.61 67.14 16.07
N GLY A 183 -4.22 67.20 14.79
CA GLY A 183 -2.85 66.97 14.32
C GLY A 183 -1.87 68.11 14.61
N SER A 184 -2.33 69.18 15.25
CA SER A 184 -1.54 70.35 15.63
C SER A 184 -1.39 70.47 17.15
N GLY A 185 -1.11 69.38 17.85
CA GLY A 185 -0.57 69.39 19.20
C GLY A 185 0.90 69.86 19.24
N ARG A 186 1.19 71.00 18.60
CA ARG A 186 2.52 71.64 18.59
C ARG A 186 2.88 72.30 19.93
N GLU A 187 2.00 72.26 20.93
CA GLU A 187 2.27 72.91 22.21
C GLU A 187 3.24 72.11 23.09
N HIS A 188 3.30 70.77 22.97
CA HIS A 188 4.20 69.95 23.80
C HIS A 188 5.58 69.69 23.17
N ASP A 189 5.67 69.64 21.84
CA ASP A 189 6.95 69.42 21.13
C ASP A 189 7.80 70.69 21.11
N ILE A 190 7.20 71.88 20.98
CA ILE A 190 7.95 73.15 21.00
C ILE A 190 8.59 73.40 22.38
N ASP A 191 7.92 73.00 23.47
CA ASP A 191 8.45 73.15 24.82
C ASP A 191 9.58 72.15 25.09
N SER A 192 9.37 70.89 24.69
CA SER A 192 10.38 69.83 24.80
C SER A 192 11.65 70.15 23.98
N GLU A 193 11.49 70.72 22.79
CA GLU A 193 12.61 71.05 21.91
C GLU A 193 13.38 72.30 22.39
N LYS A 194 12.68 73.26 23.00
CA LYS A 194 13.30 74.40 23.70
C LYS A 194 14.07 73.95 24.94
N GLU A 195 13.53 73.00 25.71
CA GLU A 195 14.18 72.48 26.92
C GLU A 195 15.42 71.65 26.58
N ILE A 196 15.34 70.82 25.52
CA ILE A 196 16.52 70.11 24.97
C ILE A 196 17.59 71.09 24.49
N GLN A 197 17.20 72.19 23.84
CA GLN A 197 18.16 73.20 23.40
C GLN A 197 18.83 73.90 24.58
N ARG A 198 18.06 74.23 25.63
CA ARG A 198 18.59 74.82 26.87
C ARG A 198 19.62 73.92 27.55
N VAL A 199 19.29 72.64 27.70
CA VAL A 199 20.20 71.66 28.31
C VAL A 199 21.46 71.47 27.47
N LYS A 200 21.35 71.44 26.13
CA LYS A 200 22.52 71.38 25.24
C LYS A 200 23.43 72.61 25.37
N ASP A 201 22.87 73.78 25.61
CA ASP A 201 23.64 75.02 25.73
C ASP A 201 24.38 75.07 27.08
N GLU A 202 23.73 74.65 28.18
CA GLU A 202 24.36 74.50 29.49
C GLU A 202 25.50 73.46 29.49
N LEU A 203 25.31 72.34 28.77
CA LEU A 203 26.32 71.29 28.66
C LEU A 203 27.61 71.82 27.99
N ARG A 204 27.47 72.60 26.90
CA ARG A 204 28.61 73.21 26.20
C ARG A 204 29.35 74.21 27.09
N SER A 205 28.62 75.02 27.87
CA SER A 205 29.24 75.96 28.82
C SER A 205 30.07 75.25 29.88
N LYS A 206 29.53 74.19 30.49
CA LYS A 206 30.25 73.40 31.49
C LYS A 206 31.44 72.63 30.91
N GLU A 207 31.33 72.17 29.67
CA GLU A 207 32.46 71.54 28.95
C GLU A 207 33.61 72.53 28.74
N THR A 208 33.33 73.79 28.39
CA THR A 208 34.37 74.81 28.26
C THR A 208 35.02 75.19 29.58
N GLU A 209 34.25 75.31 30.67
CA GLU A 209 34.81 75.52 32.02
C GLU A 209 35.70 74.36 32.47
N LEU A 210 35.27 73.11 32.23
CA LEU A 210 36.06 71.92 32.52
C LEU A 210 37.36 71.87 31.71
N GLN A 211 37.36 72.34 30.46
CA GLN A 211 38.58 72.44 29.66
C GLN A 211 39.53 73.52 30.19
N LEU A 212 39.02 74.68 30.61
CA LEU A 212 39.84 75.75 31.20
C LEU A 212 40.48 75.32 32.53
N ILE A 213 39.75 74.59 33.37
CA ILE A 213 40.27 74.04 34.65
C ILE A 213 41.34 72.96 34.40
N LYS A 214 41.24 72.18 33.31
CA LYS A 214 42.24 71.18 32.94
C LYS A 214 43.52 71.77 32.35
N VAL A 215 43.51 73.03 31.88
CA VAL A 215 44.68 73.71 31.31
C VAL A 215 45.48 74.49 32.38
N GLN A 216 44.91 74.69 33.58
CA GLN A 216 45.56 75.38 34.72
C GLN A 216 46.11 74.44 35.80
N LYS A 217 46.15 73.13 35.56
CA LYS A 217 46.86 72.12 36.36
C LYS A 217 47.96 71.48 35.53
#